data_AF-A0A3N5J200-F1
#
_entry.id   AF-A0A3N5J200-F1
#
_cell.length_a   1.000
_cell.length_b   1.000
_cell.length_c   1.000
_cell.angle_alpha   90.00
_cell.angle_beta   90.00
_cell.angle_gamma   90.00
#
_symmetry.space_group_name_H-M   'P 1'
#
loop_
_entity.id
_entity.type
_entity.pdbx_description
1 polymer ?
#
loop_
_entity_poly.entity_id
_entity_poly.type
_entity_poly.pdbx_seq_one_letter_code
_entity_poly.pdbx_strand_id
1 'polypeptide(L)'
;MIKRLFLLGLLWSIQVNASSEAPAVSSPDGTITLTISLQDGRPYYEAARFNRTFIKSSRLGFVIKDQSPFSDSFALTSSRTSSFDETWTQPWGEVQDIRNHYNELRVDLTETKTPGRQLTLVFRVFNDGFGFRYEIPEQPQLQQFEIMDELTEFALAGDYKSWWIGAYQPNRYEFLYQSSPASAIGTVHTPVTFETANGLYLSIHEAALIDYASMTLKNIGQGVLKADLVPWSDGVKVKTQTPMKTPWRTVQVADDAGGLITSYLILNLNEPNKLGDVSWIKPGKYVGIWWEMHLNTSTWGSGPQHGATTANAKRYIDFAAQYGFDGVLVEGWNVGWDGDWVTYGDRFQFTTPYPDFDIKEVCRYAENKGVRLIGHHETGSAVLNYERQMEKAYQFYEKLGVRAVKTGYVGMDPCIKRIDEKGQEQLEWHHGQFMVRHYQKVVETAARHQIMIDAHEPIKDTGLRRTWPNMMTREGARGQEYNAWDPQGGNPPEHETILPFTRLLSGPMDFTPGIFGLTYEKARPNNRVNTTLAKQLALYVVIYSPLQMA
;
A
#
# COMPACT_ATOMS: atom_id res chain seq x y z
N MET A 1 81.86 -4.13 48.29
CA MET A 1 80.70 -3.26 48.59
C MET A 1 80.26 -2.56 47.31
N ILE A 2 79.30 -3.12 46.56
CA ILE A 2 78.60 -2.41 45.49
C ILE A 2 77.11 -2.79 45.65
N LYS A 3 76.31 -1.84 46.14
CA LYS A 3 74.88 -2.01 46.39
C LYS A 3 74.10 -1.80 45.09
N ARG A 4 73.27 -2.80 44.75
CA ARG A 4 72.21 -2.74 43.74
C ARG A 4 71.12 -1.75 44.19
N LEU A 5 70.63 -0.90 43.29
CA LEU A 5 69.31 -0.29 43.40
C LEU A 5 68.47 -0.69 42.17
N PHE A 6 67.42 -1.46 42.43
CA PHE A 6 66.35 -1.78 41.49
C PHE A 6 65.31 -0.66 41.59
N LEU A 7 65.04 0.03 40.47
CA LEU A 7 63.92 0.95 40.34
C LEU A 7 62.75 0.18 39.71
N LEU A 8 61.73 -0.16 40.50
CA LEU A 8 60.45 -0.66 39.97
C LEU A 8 59.60 0.55 39.55
N GLY A 9 59.44 0.73 38.24
CA GLY A 9 58.46 1.66 37.68
C GLY A 9 57.06 1.03 37.71
N LEU A 10 56.16 1.60 38.51
CA LEU A 10 54.74 1.25 38.53
C LEU A 10 54.07 1.87 37.29
N LEU A 11 53.81 1.07 36.26
CA LEU A 11 52.98 1.45 35.11
C LEU A 11 51.50 1.36 35.52
N TRP A 12 50.89 2.49 35.84
CA TRP A 12 49.44 2.62 35.93
C TRP A 12 48.84 2.60 34.52
N SER A 13 48.29 1.45 34.12
CA SER A 13 47.45 1.32 32.94
C SER A 13 46.10 1.99 33.20
N ILE A 14 45.92 3.20 32.68
CA ILE A 14 44.61 3.85 32.59
C ILE A 14 43.81 3.04 31.55
N GLN A 15 42.95 2.13 32.01
CA GLN A 15 41.93 1.53 31.16
C GLN A 15 40.89 2.61 30.85
N VAL A 16 41.02 3.25 29.70
CA VAL A 16 39.93 4.00 29.08
C VAL A 16 38.89 2.96 28.67
N ASN A 17 37.87 2.74 29.50
CA ASN A 17 36.65 2.10 29.06
C ASN A 17 36.01 3.03 28.03
N ALA A 18 36.26 2.78 26.75
CA ALA A 18 35.44 3.32 25.69
C ALA A 18 34.05 2.74 25.87
N SER A 19 33.14 3.48 26.52
CA SER A 19 31.72 3.21 26.40
C SER A 19 31.40 3.34 24.92
N SER A 20 31.16 2.22 24.23
CA SER A 20 30.74 2.28 22.83
C SER A 20 29.45 3.10 22.79
N GLU A 21 29.48 4.26 22.15
CA GLU A 21 28.28 5.06 21.95
C GLU A 21 27.23 4.22 21.22
N ALA A 22 25.97 4.38 21.62
CA ALA A 22 24.85 3.70 20.99
C ALA A 22 24.83 4.03 19.48
N PRO A 23 24.69 3.04 18.57
CA PRO A 23 24.63 3.32 17.15
C PRO A 23 23.51 4.31 16.83
N ALA A 24 23.84 5.36 16.09
CA ALA A 24 22.90 6.40 15.73
C ALA A 24 23.17 6.91 14.30
N VAL A 25 22.15 7.53 13.70
CA VAL A 25 22.22 8.21 12.42
C VAL A 25 21.28 9.39 12.40
N SER A 26 21.72 10.50 11.81
CA SER A 26 20.90 11.69 11.61
C SER A 26 20.52 11.87 10.15
N SER A 27 19.40 12.54 9.88
CA SER A 27 19.03 13.01 8.55
C SER A 27 20.14 13.88 7.95
N PRO A 28 20.18 14.04 6.62
CA PRO A 28 21.17 14.91 5.98
C PRO A 28 21.24 16.35 6.51
N ASP A 29 20.12 16.91 6.96
CA ASP A 29 20.07 18.24 7.58
C ASP A 29 20.28 18.23 9.12
N GLY A 30 20.48 17.06 9.71
CA GLY A 30 20.67 16.87 11.15
C GLY A 30 19.43 17.09 12.01
N THR A 31 18.26 17.31 11.40
CA THR A 31 17.03 17.61 12.13
C THR A 31 16.39 16.39 12.77
N ILE A 32 16.51 15.22 12.16
CA ILE A 32 16.02 13.94 12.68
C ILE A 32 17.21 13.10 13.10
N THR A 33 17.17 12.50 14.29
CA THR A 33 18.17 11.52 14.74
C THR A 33 17.46 10.25 15.18
N LEU A 34 17.99 9.12 14.73
CA LEU A 34 17.55 7.78 15.11
C LEU A 34 18.66 7.07 15.86
N THR A 35 18.34 6.49 17.02
CA THR A 35 19.29 5.81 17.90
C THR A 35 18.84 4.38 18.17
N ILE A 36 19.79 3.44 18.17
CA ILE A 36 19.55 2.01 18.46
C ILE A 36 20.15 1.65 19.81
N SER A 37 19.39 0.89 20.60
CA SER A 37 19.86 0.34 21.88
C SER A 37 19.54 -1.14 22.00
N LEU A 38 20.34 -1.85 22.80
CA LEU A 38 20.04 -3.19 23.27
C LEU A 38 19.75 -3.12 24.77
N GLN A 39 18.53 -3.48 25.17
CA GLN A 39 18.13 -3.58 26.57
C GLN A 39 17.98 -5.07 26.91
N ASP A 40 18.86 -5.61 27.73
CA ASP A 40 18.92 -7.05 28.04
C ASP A 40 18.92 -7.94 26.77
N GLY A 41 19.66 -7.52 25.74
CA GLY A 41 19.76 -8.21 24.45
C GLY A 41 18.54 -8.05 23.53
N ARG A 42 17.56 -7.21 23.88
CA ARG A 42 16.41 -6.88 23.03
C ARG A 42 16.68 -5.58 22.26
N PRO A 43 16.51 -5.55 20.93
CA PRO A 43 16.70 -4.34 20.13
C PRO A 43 15.53 -3.36 20.27
N TYR A 44 15.90 -2.09 20.47
CA TYR A 44 14.99 -0.94 20.50
C TYR A 44 15.53 0.17 19.61
N TYR A 45 14.63 0.99 19.05
CA TYR A 45 14.99 2.26 18.42
C TYR A 45 14.24 3.43 19.06
N GLU A 46 14.80 4.63 18.95
CA GLU A 46 14.16 5.89 19.30
C GLU A 46 14.39 6.91 18.18
N ALA A 47 13.44 7.82 17.95
CA ALA A 47 13.59 8.92 16.99
C ALA A 47 13.23 10.28 17.61
N ALA A 48 14.09 11.26 17.36
CA ALA A 48 13.92 12.64 17.81
C ALA A 48 14.03 13.62 16.63
N ARG A 49 13.26 14.71 16.67
CA ARG A 49 13.36 15.85 15.74
C ARG A 49 13.77 17.09 16.55
N PHE A 50 14.83 17.78 16.16
CA PHE A 50 15.42 18.90 16.91
C PHE A 50 15.63 18.58 18.41
N ASN A 51 16.18 17.39 18.71
CA ASN A 51 16.39 16.84 20.06
C ASN A 51 15.11 16.64 20.89
N ARG A 52 13.92 16.64 20.27
CA ARG A 52 12.65 16.28 20.90
C ARG A 52 12.18 14.93 20.38
N THR A 53 12.15 13.94 21.27
CA THR A 53 11.67 12.59 20.96
C THR A 53 10.22 12.65 20.49
N PHE A 54 9.94 12.05 19.32
CA PHE A 54 8.57 11.89 18.79
C PHE A 54 8.14 10.42 18.69
N ILE A 55 9.11 9.51 18.53
CA ILE A 55 8.97 8.07 18.77
C ILE A 55 9.91 7.71 19.92
N LYS A 56 9.37 7.30 21.07
CA LYS A 56 10.11 6.79 22.23
C LYS A 56 10.71 5.41 21.92
N SER A 57 11.58 4.93 22.81
CA SER A 57 12.11 3.55 22.81
C SER A 57 11.05 2.51 22.40
N SER A 58 11.20 1.97 21.20
CA SER A 58 10.25 1.07 20.54
C SER A 58 10.92 -0.25 20.15
N ARG A 59 10.30 -1.36 20.54
CA ARG A 59 10.87 -2.71 20.37
C ARG A 59 10.93 -3.15 18.90
N LEU A 60 11.87 -4.04 18.62
CA LEU A 60 12.06 -4.73 17.33
C LEU A 60 12.23 -6.24 17.55
N GLY A 61 11.89 -7.04 16.52
CA GLY A 61 12.12 -8.49 16.50
C GLY A 61 10.92 -9.32 16.04
N PHE A 62 11.01 -10.64 16.17
CA PHE A 62 10.00 -11.58 15.68
C PHE A 62 9.70 -12.71 16.68
N VAL A 63 8.50 -13.27 16.53
CA VAL A 63 8.17 -14.61 17.01
C VAL A 63 8.13 -15.54 15.81
N ILE A 64 8.98 -16.55 15.82
CA ILE A 64 9.05 -17.60 14.78
C ILE A 64 8.37 -18.85 15.33
N LYS A 65 7.51 -19.47 14.52
CA LYS A 65 6.77 -20.66 14.88
C LYS A 65 7.72 -21.80 15.25
N ASP A 66 7.40 -22.52 16.33
CA ASP A 66 8.12 -23.71 16.81
C ASP A 66 9.64 -23.50 17.02
N GLN A 67 10.07 -22.26 17.25
CA GLN A 67 11.46 -21.89 17.49
C GLN A 67 11.60 -20.98 18.71
N SER A 68 12.83 -20.85 19.22
CA SER A 68 13.15 -19.84 20.23
C SER A 68 12.82 -18.43 19.73
N PRO A 69 12.44 -17.48 20.62
CA PRO A 69 12.14 -16.10 20.23
C PRO A 69 13.28 -15.49 19.42
N PHE A 70 12.96 -14.84 18.31
CA PHE A 70 13.93 -14.12 17.49
C PHE A 70 13.84 -12.61 17.78
N SER A 71 13.97 -12.28 19.07
CA SER A 71 13.63 -10.95 19.61
C SER A 71 14.40 -10.53 20.85
N ASP A 72 15.29 -11.38 21.36
CA ASP A 72 16.11 -11.11 22.53
C ASP A 72 17.47 -11.83 22.44
N SER A 73 18.28 -11.70 23.48
CA SER A 73 19.59 -12.34 23.58
C SER A 73 20.54 -11.96 22.43
N PHE A 74 20.32 -10.83 21.75
CA PHE A 74 21.22 -10.33 20.71
C PHE A 74 22.42 -9.61 21.30
N ALA A 75 23.57 -9.76 20.65
CA ALA A 75 24.69 -8.84 20.75
C ALA A 75 24.82 -8.05 19.46
N LEU A 76 25.20 -6.78 19.58
CA LEU A 76 25.61 -5.95 18.46
C LEU A 76 26.99 -6.42 18.00
N THR A 77 27.08 -6.93 16.78
CA THR A 77 28.33 -7.44 16.21
C THR A 77 29.00 -6.42 15.29
N SER A 78 28.21 -5.56 14.64
CA SER A 78 28.71 -4.51 13.76
C SER A 78 27.66 -3.40 13.60
N SER A 79 28.13 -2.17 13.40
CA SER A 79 27.29 -1.07 12.93
C SER A 79 28.07 -0.22 11.94
N ARG A 80 27.39 0.24 10.88
CA ARG A 80 28.00 1.07 9.83
C ARG A 80 26.99 2.10 9.33
N THR A 81 27.51 3.28 9.00
CA THR A 81 26.74 4.34 8.36
C THR A 81 27.18 4.54 6.92
N SER A 82 26.25 5.00 6.09
CA SER A 82 26.52 5.47 4.73
C SER A 82 25.58 6.61 4.39
N SER A 83 25.80 7.27 3.26
CA SER A 83 24.90 8.29 2.71
C SER A 83 24.60 7.97 1.25
N PHE A 84 23.45 8.46 0.79
CA PHE A 84 23.03 8.34 -0.59
C PHE A 84 22.30 9.62 -1.00
N ASP A 85 22.68 10.19 -2.14
CA ASP A 85 22.09 11.41 -2.68
C ASP A 85 22.07 11.34 -4.21
N GLU A 86 20.95 10.92 -4.76
CA GLU A 86 20.74 10.83 -6.21
C GLU A 86 19.35 11.34 -6.57
N THR A 87 19.17 11.80 -7.80
CA THR A 87 17.85 12.18 -8.33
C THR A 87 17.45 11.18 -9.41
N TRP A 88 16.19 10.75 -9.40
CA TRP A 88 15.64 9.86 -10.40
C TRP A 88 14.36 10.44 -11.01
N THR A 89 14.14 10.15 -12.28
CA THR A 89 12.99 10.65 -13.04
C THR A 89 11.87 9.61 -13.06
N GLN A 90 10.65 10.04 -12.72
CA GLN A 90 9.47 9.20 -12.84
C GLN A 90 9.03 9.10 -14.31
N PRO A 91 8.58 7.93 -14.79
CA PRO A 91 7.95 7.83 -16.11
C PRO A 91 6.60 8.58 -16.17
N TRP A 92 5.93 8.66 -15.02
CA TRP A 92 4.74 9.44 -14.74
C TRP A 92 4.67 9.64 -13.22
N GLY A 93 4.07 10.73 -12.77
CA GLY A 93 4.15 11.09 -11.37
C GLY A 93 3.57 12.46 -11.07
N GLU A 94 3.40 12.72 -9.77
CA GLU A 94 3.05 14.01 -9.20
C GLU A 94 4.15 15.08 -9.43
N VAL A 95 5.41 14.62 -9.58
CA VAL A 95 6.57 15.42 -10.02
C VAL A 95 7.41 14.61 -10.99
N GLN A 96 8.16 15.28 -11.85
CA GLN A 96 9.04 14.61 -12.81
C GLN A 96 10.27 13.99 -12.14
N ASP A 97 10.99 14.78 -11.34
CA ASP A 97 12.26 14.37 -10.72
C ASP A 97 12.12 14.29 -9.20
N ILE A 98 12.53 13.16 -8.62
CA ILE A 98 12.53 12.92 -7.17
C ILE A 98 13.97 12.77 -6.70
N ARG A 99 14.36 13.61 -5.73
CA ARG A 99 15.61 13.45 -5.00
C ARG A 99 15.46 12.36 -3.94
N ASN A 100 16.39 11.43 -3.91
CA ASN A 100 16.54 10.38 -2.92
C ASN A 100 17.79 10.68 -2.10
N HIS A 101 17.61 11.39 -0.99
CA HIS A 101 18.70 11.85 -0.13
C HIS A 101 18.48 11.38 1.31
N TYR A 102 19.32 10.44 1.76
CA TYR A 102 19.25 9.90 3.11
C TYR A 102 20.63 9.53 3.64
N ASN A 103 20.73 9.46 4.96
CA ASN A 103 21.78 8.72 5.64
C ASN A 103 21.23 7.35 6.06
N GLU A 104 22.05 6.30 5.92
CA GLU A 104 21.69 4.93 6.27
C GLU A 104 22.50 4.47 7.48
N LEU A 105 21.86 3.71 8.37
CA LEU A 105 22.50 2.95 9.44
C LEU A 105 22.15 1.48 9.26
N ARG A 106 23.17 0.63 9.23
CA ARG A 106 23.02 -0.82 9.25
C ARG A 106 23.59 -1.36 10.54
N VAL A 107 22.78 -2.08 11.30
CA VAL A 107 23.15 -2.71 12.58
C VAL A 107 23.03 -4.21 12.44
N ASP A 108 24.16 -4.91 12.53
CA ASP A 108 24.20 -6.36 12.50
C ASP A 108 24.14 -6.90 13.93
N LEU A 109 23.18 -7.78 14.17
CA LEU A 109 22.88 -8.42 15.44
C LEU A 109 23.08 -9.93 15.30
N THR A 110 23.59 -10.57 16.35
CA THR A 110 23.69 -12.03 16.41
C THR A 110 23.23 -12.50 17.78
N GLU A 111 22.41 -13.54 17.81
CA GLU A 111 22.01 -14.16 19.08
C GLU A 111 23.25 -14.70 19.80
N THR A 112 23.35 -14.38 21.09
CA THR A 112 24.43 -14.84 21.98
C THR A 112 24.23 -16.27 22.46
N LYS A 113 23.04 -16.83 22.26
CA LYS A 113 22.67 -18.20 22.61
C LYS A 113 22.40 -19.00 21.35
N THR A 114 22.51 -20.32 21.45
CA THR A 114 22.06 -21.26 20.40
C THR A 114 20.61 -20.94 20.01
N PRO A 115 20.27 -20.87 18.72
CA PRO A 115 21.11 -21.29 17.58
C PRO A 115 22.13 -20.26 17.07
N GLY A 116 22.13 -19.01 17.53
CA GLY A 116 23.09 -18.00 17.09
C GLY A 116 22.69 -17.33 15.78
N ARG A 117 21.38 -17.07 15.60
CA ARG A 117 20.84 -16.49 14.36
C ARG A 117 21.30 -15.05 14.18
N GLN A 118 21.41 -14.65 12.91
CA GLN A 118 21.84 -13.31 12.49
C GLN A 118 20.66 -12.50 11.96
N LEU A 119 20.65 -11.21 12.32
CA LEU A 119 19.65 -10.22 11.91
C LEU A 119 20.35 -8.90 11.60
N THR A 120 20.06 -8.28 10.46
CA THR A 120 20.47 -6.90 10.21
C THR A 120 19.26 -5.97 10.28
N LEU A 121 19.37 -4.90 11.05
CA LEU A 121 18.43 -3.78 11.02
C LEU A 121 18.99 -2.70 10.09
N VAL A 122 18.16 -2.23 9.16
CA VAL A 122 18.55 -1.19 8.20
C VAL A 122 17.62 0.00 8.36
N PHE A 123 18.18 1.18 8.65
CA PHE A 123 17.47 2.44 8.80
C PHE A 123 17.94 3.41 7.73
N ARG A 124 17.01 4.10 7.09
CA ARG A 124 17.27 5.24 6.20
C ARG A 124 16.56 6.46 6.77
N VAL A 125 17.32 7.51 7.05
CA VAL A 125 16.81 8.74 7.65
C VAL A 125 16.90 9.87 6.63
N PHE A 126 15.75 10.40 6.27
CA PHE A 126 15.51 11.54 5.38
C PHE A 126 15.23 12.78 6.22
N ASN A 127 15.15 13.97 5.62
CA ASN A 127 14.81 15.20 6.36
C ASN A 127 13.32 15.27 6.78
N ASP A 128 12.47 14.50 6.11
CA ASP A 128 11.01 14.44 6.23
C ASP A 128 10.50 13.13 6.87
N GLY A 129 11.41 12.29 7.39
CA GLY A 129 11.04 11.04 8.03
C GLY A 129 12.14 9.98 8.00
N PHE A 130 11.78 8.76 8.37
CA PHE A 130 12.67 7.61 8.25
C PHE A 130 11.91 6.36 7.81
N GLY A 131 12.65 5.45 7.19
CA GLY A 131 12.20 4.09 6.91
C GLY A 131 13.16 3.09 7.54
N PHE A 132 12.65 1.96 8.04
CA PHE A 132 13.50 0.86 8.49
C PHE A 132 12.96 -0.50 8.09
N ARG A 133 13.85 -1.49 7.96
CA ARG A 133 13.47 -2.87 7.68
C ARG A 133 14.42 -3.86 8.35
N TYR A 134 13.96 -5.10 8.46
CA TYR A 134 14.78 -6.22 8.86
C TYR A 134 15.32 -6.92 7.61
N GLU A 135 16.58 -7.34 7.65
CA GLU A 135 17.17 -8.25 6.67
C GLU A 135 17.66 -9.50 7.43
N ILE A 136 17.13 -10.66 7.06
CA ILE A 136 17.55 -11.95 7.61
C ILE A 136 18.39 -12.63 6.52
N PRO A 137 19.72 -12.69 6.67
CA PRO A 137 20.60 -13.28 5.67
C PRO A 137 20.41 -14.79 5.60
N GLU A 138 20.85 -15.38 4.49
CA GLU A 138 21.01 -16.83 4.38
C GLU A 138 21.94 -17.33 5.49
N GLN A 139 21.51 -18.34 6.23
CA GLN A 139 22.24 -18.87 7.38
C GLN A 139 21.82 -20.32 7.68
N PRO A 140 22.76 -21.19 8.13
CA PRO A 140 22.44 -22.59 8.43
C PRO A 140 21.32 -22.79 9.46
N GLN A 141 21.21 -21.87 10.41
CA GLN A 141 20.29 -21.92 11.55
C GLN A 141 18.83 -21.61 11.17
N LEU A 142 18.60 -20.95 10.04
CA LEU A 142 17.29 -20.45 9.64
C LEU A 142 17.22 -20.39 8.12
N GLN A 143 16.53 -21.37 7.52
CA GLN A 143 16.31 -21.45 6.07
C GLN A 143 14.85 -21.12 5.75
N GLN A 144 13.93 -22.07 5.92
CA GLN A 144 12.48 -21.86 5.80
C GLN A 144 11.86 -21.68 7.18
N PHE A 145 10.95 -20.72 7.32
CA PHE A 145 10.32 -20.43 8.61
C PHE A 145 9.00 -19.69 8.45
N GLU A 146 8.22 -19.73 9.53
CA GLU A 146 6.91 -19.09 9.62
C GLU A 146 6.95 -18.02 10.72
N ILE A 147 6.65 -16.78 10.37
CA ILE A 147 6.54 -15.67 11.31
C ILE A 147 5.13 -15.70 11.92
N MET A 148 5.06 -15.79 13.24
CA MET A 148 3.81 -15.73 14.01
C MET A 148 3.50 -14.32 14.50
N ASP A 149 4.54 -13.49 14.66
CA ASP A 149 4.39 -12.12 15.13
C ASP A 149 5.60 -11.27 14.74
N GLU A 150 5.35 -10.01 14.42
CA GLU A 150 6.37 -8.99 14.26
C GLU A 150 6.27 -8.02 15.45
N LEU A 151 7.35 -7.88 16.21
CA LEU A 151 7.38 -7.16 17.48
C LEU A 151 7.72 -5.68 17.32
N THR A 152 7.65 -5.17 16.09
CA THR A 152 7.91 -3.77 15.77
C THR A 152 6.92 -2.85 16.47
N GLU A 153 7.43 -1.88 17.22
CA GLU A 153 6.63 -0.88 17.91
C GLU A 153 6.86 0.54 17.35
N PHE A 154 5.89 1.41 17.65
CA PHE A 154 5.91 2.85 17.45
C PHE A 154 5.33 3.47 18.73
N ALA A 155 6.19 3.71 19.71
CA ALA A 155 5.82 4.33 20.98
C ALA A 155 5.73 5.85 20.80
N LEU A 156 4.53 6.40 20.63
CA LEU A 156 4.32 7.83 20.42
C LEU A 156 4.75 8.64 21.65
N ALA A 157 5.37 9.81 21.43
CA ALA A 157 5.83 10.66 22.53
C ALA A 157 4.69 11.30 23.36
N GLY A 158 3.46 11.33 22.84
CA GLY A 158 2.26 11.83 23.53
C GLY A 158 0.97 11.21 23.00
N ASP A 159 -0.15 11.57 23.62
CA ASP A 159 -1.48 11.17 23.17
C ASP A 159 -1.99 12.15 22.11
N TYR A 160 -1.61 11.89 20.87
CA TYR A 160 -1.84 12.78 19.74
C TYR A 160 -3.25 12.64 19.17
N LYS A 161 -3.81 13.72 18.63
CA LYS A 161 -5.00 13.62 17.78
C LYS A 161 -4.63 12.79 16.55
N SER A 162 -5.51 11.90 16.11
CA SER A 162 -5.25 10.97 15.02
C SER A 162 -6.43 10.87 14.05
N TRP A 163 -6.14 10.54 12.79
CA TRP A 163 -7.12 10.20 11.75
C TRP A 163 -6.86 8.79 11.23
N TRP A 164 -7.86 7.92 11.35
CA TRP A 164 -7.69 6.49 11.12
C TRP A 164 -8.97 5.82 10.60
N ILE A 165 -8.80 4.64 10.00
CA ILE A 165 -9.87 3.67 9.73
C ILE A 165 -9.54 2.35 10.44
N GLY A 166 -10.56 1.66 10.95
CA GLY A 166 -10.36 0.41 11.69
C GLY A 166 -9.90 -0.72 10.76
N ALA A 167 -9.03 -1.58 11.26
CA ALA A 167 -8.61 -2.79 10.57
C ALA A 167 -9.50 -4.00 10.93
N TYR A 168 -9.41 -5.06 10.11
CA TYR A 168 -10.20 -6.29 10.23
C TYR A 168 -11.72 -6.06 10.20
N GLN A 169 -12.14 -5.01 9.51
CA GLN A 169 -13.55 -4.73 9.27
C GLN A 169 -13.99 -5.39 7.96
N PRO A 170 -15.27 -5.79 7.82
CA PRO A 170 -15.75 -6.53 6.65
C PRO A 170 -15.51 -5.80 5.32
N ASN A 171 -15.55 -4.47 5.34
CA ASN A 171 -15.45 -3.64 4.14
C ASN A 171 -14.03 -3.11 3.88
N ARG A 172 -13.00 -3.89 4.25
CA ARG A 172 -11.61 -3.66 3.86
C ARG A 172 -11.13 -2.24 4.25
N TYR A 173 -10.72 -1.43 3.27
CA TYR A 173 -10.30 -0.04 3.46
C TYR A 173 -11.42 1.00 3.28
N GLU A 174 -12.63 0.59 2.87
CA GLU A 174 -13.72 1.48 2.49
C GLU A 174 -14.56 1.92 3.70
N PHE A 175 -13.91 2.65 4.59
CA PHE A 175 -14.54 3.31 5.73
C PHE A 175 -14.29 4.81 5.70
N LEU A 176 -15.18 5.55 6.38
CA LEU A 176 -14.95 6.95 6.69
C LEU A 176 -13.89 7.04 7.79
N TYR A 177 -12.99 8.01 7.67
CA TYR A 177 -11.98 8.27 8.68
C TYR A 177 -12.63 8.76 9.98
N GLN A 178 -12.15 8.24 11.11
CA GLN A 178 -12.50 8.70 12.44
C GLN A 178 -11.38 9.58 12.99
N SER A 179 -11.74 10.50 13.89
CA SER A 179 -10.79 11.34 14.62
C SER A 179 -10.90 11.09 16.12
N SER A 180 -9.81 10.68 16.74
CA SER A 180 -9.71 10.50 18.20
C SER A 180 -8.27 10.67 18.68
N PRO A 181 -8.03 10.81 19.99
CA PRO A 181 -6.69 10.64 20.55
C PRO A 181 -6.13 9.24 20.22
N ALA A 182 -4.80 9.14 20.07
CA ALA A 182 -4.09 7.92 19.76
C ALA A 182 -4.31 6.83 20.83
N SER A 183 -4.49 7.22 22.09
CA SER A 183 -4.81 6.32 23.20
C SER A 183 -6.16 5.60 23.02
N ALA A 184 -7.08 6.15 22.22
CA ALA A 184 -8.43 5.62 22.01
C ALA A 184 -8.56 4.75 20.75
N ILE A 185 -7.53 4.65 19.91
CA ILE A 185 -7.59 3.82 18.70
C ILE A 185 -7.43 2.34 19.05
N GLY A 186 -8.12 1.46 18.32
CA GLY A 186 -8.00 0.00 18.44
C GLY A 186 -6.89 -0.57 17.58
N THR A 187 -7.25 -1.43 16.63
CA THR A 187 -6.38 -1.84 15.52
C THR A 187 -6.79 -1.08 14.27
N VAL A 188 -5.84 -0.41 13.60
CA VAL A 188 -6.10 0.50 12.49
C VAL A 188 -5.26 0.17 11.27
N HIS A 189 -5.76 0.50 10.08
CA HIS A 189 -4.97 0.45 8.85
C HIS A 189 -3.96 1.60 8.80
N THR A 190 -3.00 1.49 7.88
CA THR A 190 -2.07 2.57 7.55
C THR A 190 -2.27 3.02 6.10
N PRO A 191 -1.96 4.27 5.71
CA PRO A 191 -1.37 5.33 6.54
C PRO A 191 -2.31 5.82 7.65
N VAL A 192 -1.79 5.89 8.88
CA VAL A 192 -2.47 6.54 10.00
C VAL A 192 -1.70 7.79 10.38
N THR A 193 -2.41 8.90 10.54
CA THR A 193 -1.82 10.23 10.65
C THR A 193 -2.17 10.86 11.99
N PHE A 194 -1.19 11.56 12.57
CA PHE A 194 -1.27 12.17 13.89
C PHE A 194 -0.89 13.65 13.83
N GLU A 195 -1.53 14.44 14.68
CA GLU A 195 -1.18 15.82 14.97
C GLU A 195 -0.72 15.92 16.42
N THR A 196 0.53 16.32 16.61
CA THR A 196 1.14 16.49 17.93
C THR A 196 0.70 17.80 18.58
N ALA A 197 0.81 17.89 19.92
CA ALA A 197 0.45 19.10 20.65
C ALA A 197 1.30 20.33 20.30
N ASN A 198 2.49 20.14 19.72
CA ASN A 198 3.39 21.19 19.29
C ASN A 198 3.36 21.48 17.78
N GLY A 199 2.34 20.98 17.06
CA GLY A 199 2.09 21.29 15.65
C GLY A 199 2.86 20.44 14.63
N LEU A 200 3.67 19.46 15.07
CA LEU A 200 4.22 18.46 14.15
C LEU A 200 3.12 17.50 13.69
N TYR A 201 3.21 17.08 12.44
CA TYR A 201 2.38 16.03 11.87
C TYR A 201 3.22 14.78 11.64
N LEU A 202 2.67 13.61 11.98
CA LEU A 202 3.30 12.30 11.81
C LEU A 202 2.41 11.40 10.97
N SER A 203 2.98 10.54 10.12
CA SER A 203 2.23 9.45 9.51
C SER A 203 3.02 8.15 9.56
N ILE A 204 2.38 7.08 10.04
CA ILE A 204 2.98 5.74 10.10
C ILE A 204 2.42 4.89 8.97
N HIS A 205 3.31 4.31 8.18
CA HIS A 205 2.97 3.47 7.03
C HIS A 205 4.05 2.42 6.74
N GLU A 206 4.01 1.81 5.56
CA GLU A 206 5.04 0.90 5.07
C GLU A 206 5.32 1.11 3.58
N ALA A 207 6.50 0.70 3.11
CA ALA A 207 6.90 0.80 1.71
C ALA A 207 7.47 -0.54 1.20
N ALA A 208 7.30 -0.81 -0.11
CA ALA A 208 7.74 -2.02 -0.79
C ALA A 208 7.17 -3.32 -0.17
N LEU A 209 5.84 -3.40 -0.03
CA LEU A 209 5.16 -4.61 0.43
C LEU A 209 5.19 -5.70 -0.64
N ILE A 210 6.22 -6.55 -0.59
CA ILE A 210 6.45 -7.66 -1.53
C ILE A 210 6.61 -8.94 -0.72
N ASP A 211 5.85 -9.98 -1.09
CA ASP A 211 5.92 -11.32 -0.50
C ASP A 211 5.88 -11.33 1.05
N TYR A 212 5.08 -10.44 1.64
CA TYR A 212 4.91 -10.28 3.08
C TYR A 212 3.46 -9.90 3.39
N ALA A 213 3.03 -10.03 4.64
CA ALA A 213 1.68 -9.61 5.04
C ALA A 213 1.61 -8.10 5.28
N SER A 214 0.48 -7.47 4.94
CA SER A 214 0.26 -6.05 5.24
C SER A 214 0.34 -5.80 6.74
N MET A 215 0.98 -4.71 7.12
CA MET A 215 0.99 -4.19 8.49
C MET A 215 -0.29 -3.38 8.76
N THR A 216 -0.99 -3.75 9.83
CA THR A 216 -1.90 -2.88 10.58
C THR A 216 -1.21 -2.44 11.87
N LEU A 217 -1.77 -1.47 12.59
CA LEU A 217 -1.22 -1.03 13.88
C LEU A 217 -2.23 -1.29 14.99
N LYS A 218 -1.82 -2.10 15.96
CA LYS A 218 -2.59 -2.39 17.17
C LYS A 218 -2.09 -1.53 18.31
N ASN A 219 -2.99 -0.77 18.93
CA ASN A 219 -2.71 -0.11 20.19
C ASN A 219 -2.59 -1.16 21.31
N ILE A 220 -1.43 -1.21 21.98
CA ILE A 220 -1.15 -2.11 23.10
C ILE A 220 -1.09 -1.39 24.45
N GLY A 221 -1.52 -0.12 24.49
CA GLY A 221 -1.53 0.73 25.69
C GLY A 221 -0.30 1.63 25.81
N GLN A 222 -0.34 2.58 26.75
CA GLN A 222 0.77 3.49 27.09
C GLN A 222 1.32 4.32 25.91
N GLY A 223 0.49 4.54 24.87
CA GLY A 223 0.90 5.27 23.66
C GLY A 223 1.72 4.42 22.68
N VAL A 224 1.71 3.09 22.82
CA VAL A 224 2.46 2.18 21.95
C VAL A 224 1.54 1.56 20.90
N LEU A 225 1.88 1.80 19.64
CA LEU A 225 1.29 1.10 18.51
C LEU A 225 2.26 0.00 18.07
N LYS A 226 1.78 -1.23 17.97
CA LYS A 226 2.57 -2.37 17.54
C LYS A 226 2.12 -2.82 16.16
N ALA A 227 3.07 -3.23 15.31
CA ALA A 227 2.76 -3.95 14.08
C ALA A 227 1.87 -5.16 14.38
N ASP A 228 0.77 -5.27 13.64
CA ASP A 228 -0.10 -6.43 13.62
C ASP A 228 -0.31 -6.84 12.16
N LEU A 229 0.40 -7.90 11.77
CA LEU A 229 0.39 -8.40 10.41
C LEU A 229 -0.90 -9.16 10.13
N VAL A 230 -1.50 -8.94 8.96
CA VAL A 230 -2.72 -9.66 8.56
C VAL A 230 -2.39 -11.14 8.32
N PRO A 231 -3.02 -12.08 9.06
CA PRO A 231 -2.64 -13.48 9.05
C PRO A 231 -3.12 -14.21 7.78
N TRP A 232 -2.49 -15.36 7.50
CA TRP A 232 -3.10 -16.46 6.76
C TRP A 232 -4.26 -17.07 7.56
N SER A 233 -5.12 -17.84 6.89
CA SER A 233 -6.25 -18.54 7.54
C SER A 233 -5.86 -19.45 8.70
N ASP A 234 -4.64 -19.99 8.69
CA ASP A 234 -4.08 -20.86 9.74
C ASP A 234 -3.42 -20.10 10.91
N GLY A 235 -3.46 -18.76 10.88
CA GLY A 235 -2.92 -17.88 11.92
C GLY A 235 -1.45 -17.51 11.75
N VAL A 236 -0.70 -18.17 10.85
CA VAL A 236 0.66 -17.74 10.48
C VAL A 236 0.58 -16.37 9.85
N LYS A 237 1.53 -15.47 10.13
CA LYS A 237 1.54 -14.13 9.51
C LYS A 237 2.26 -14.12 8.18
N VAL A 238 3.44 -14.75 8.14
CA VAL A 238 4.27 -14.81 6.93
C VAL A 238 4.94 -16.17 6.82
N LYS A 239 4.81 -16.81 5.67
CA LYS A 239 5.52 -18.04 5.29
C LYS A 239 6.66 -17.64 4.35
N THR A 240 7.92 -17.84 4.76
CA THR A 240 9.09 -17.27 4.06
C THR A 240 10.33 -18.15 4.19
N GLN A 241 11.41 -17.73 3.51
CA GLN A 241 12.72 -18.34 3.58
C GLN A 241 13.84 -17.29 3.50
N THR A 242 15.03 -17.61 4.00
CA THR A 242 16.21 -16.76 3.85
C THR A 242 16.83 -16.88 2.44
N PRO A 243 17.49 -15.84 1.93
CA PRO A 243 17.53 -14.48 2.48
C PRO A 243 16.17 -13.78 2.31
N MET A 244 15.75 -13.01 3.32
CA MET A 244 14.51 -12.22 3.24
C MET A 244 14.72 -10.79 3.75
N LYS A 245 13.87 -9.89 3.26
CA LYS A 245 13.76 -8.50 3.73
C LYS A 245 12.30 -8.22 4.06
N THR A 246 12.03 -7.60 5.21
CA THR A 246 10.67 -7.10 5.43
C THR A 246 10.42 -5.93 4.48
N PRO A 247 9.14 -5.60 4.22
CA PRO A 247 8.79 -4.26 3.78
C PRO A 247 9.38 -3.22 4.74
N TRP A 248 9.62 -2.02 4.23
CA TRP A 248 10.03 -0.91 5.07
C TRP A 248 8.88 -0.48 5.96
N ARG A 249 9.15 -0.15 7.23
CA ARG A 249 8.24 0.55 8.12
C ARG A 249 8.63 2.01 8.11
N THR A 250 7.67 2.89 7.92
CA THR A 250 7.93 4.30 7.64
C THR A 250 7.25 5.19 8.64
N VAL A 251 7.97 6.24 9.08
CA VAL A 251 7.40 7.34 9.83
C VAL A 251 7.77 8.63 9.12
N GLN A 252 6.77 9.29 8.53
CA GLN A 252 6.91 10.65 8.01
C GLN A 252 6.73 11.63 9.16
N VAL A 253 7.48 12.74 9.14
CA VAL A 253 7.34 13.85 10.09
C VAL A 253 7.48 15.17 9.36
N ALA A 254 6.55 16.08 9.61
CA ALA A 254 6.53 17.40 9.01
C ALA A 254 6.14 18.48 10.03
N ASP A 255 6.54 19.72 9.75
CA ASP A 255 6.22 20.88 10.59
C ASP A 255 4.80 21.43 10.31
N ASP A 256 4.16 20.98 9.23
CA ASP A 256 2.74 21.17 8.91
C ASP A 256 2.19 19.96 8.14
N ALA A 257 0.87 19.91 7.95
CA ALA A 257 0.22 18.79 7.27
C ALA A 257 0.60 18.71 5.77
N GLY A 258 0.91 19.84 5.13
CA GLY A 258 1.31 19.91 3.73
C GLY A 258 2.64 19.21 3.48
N GLY A 259 3.58 19.30 4.42
CA GLY A 259 4.86 18.62 4.37
C GLY A 259 4.77 17.09 4.31
N LEU A 260 3.69 16.48 4.83
CA LEU A 260 3.44 15.04 4.66
C LEU A 260 3.15 14.67 3.20
N ILE A 261 2.40 15.50 2.48
CA ILE A 261 1.98 15.26 1.09
C ILE A 261 3.18 15.38 0.14
N THR A 262 4.07 16.33 0.41
CA THR A 262 5.24 16.60 -0.46
C THR A 262 6.44 15.68 -0.19
N SER A 263 6.28 14.68 0.67
CA SER A 263 7.31 13.72 1.02
C SER A 263 7.32 12.54 0.03
N TYR A 264 8.49 12.28 -0.57
CA TYR A 264 8.69 11.17 -1.51
C TYR A 264 9.31 9.93 -0.86
N LEU A 265 9.30 9.87 0.48
CA LEU A 265 9.89 8.80 1.28
C LEU A 265 9.38 7.41 0.83
N ILE A 266 8.07 7.24 0.60
CA ILE A 266 7.48 5.96 0.20
C ILE A 266 8.08 5.47 -1.14
N LEU A 267 8.13 6.32 -2.16
CA LEU A 267 8.73 5.96 -3.45
C LEU A 267 10.23 5.71 -3.33
N ASN A 268 10.95 6.56 -2.60
CA ASN A 268 12.41 6.46 -2.42
C ASN A 268 12.87 5.14 -1.78
N LEU A 269 11.99 4.49 -1.01
CA LEU A 269 12.23 3.18 -0.39
C LEU A 269 11.91 1.97 -1.28
N ASN A 270 11.29 2.17 -2.45
CA ASN A 270 11.04 1.11 -3.41
C ASN A 270 12.23 0.88 -4.36
N GLU A 271 12.31 -0.32 -4.92
CA GLU A 271 13.33 -0.63 -5.92
C GLU A 271 13.08 0.19 -7.21
N PRO A 272 14.11 0.46 -8.03
CA PRO A 272 13.93 1.10 -9.33
C PRO A 272 13.05 0.28 -10.29
N ASN A 273 12.57 0.95 -11.34
CA ASN A 273 11.78 0.35 -12.43
C ASN A 273 12.40 -0.95 -12.95
N LYS A 274 11.62 -2.04 -12.93
CA LYS A 274 12.00 -3.37 -13.44
C LYS A 274 11.43 -3.70 -14.83
N LEU A 275 10.59 -2.84 -15.37
CA LEU A 275 9.96 -3.04 -16.68
C LEU A 275 10.83 -2.58 -17.86
N GLY A 276 11.94 -1.89 -17.60
CA GLY A 276 12.77 -1.32 -18.65
C GLY A 276 12.03 -0.20 -19.37
N ASP A 277 11.81 -0.32 -20.69
CA ASP A 277 11.04 0.66 -21.45
C ASP A 277 9.55 0.62 -21.07
N VAL A 278 9.08 1.75 -20.57
CA VAL A 278 7.71 1.99 -20.12
C VAL A 278 7.02 3.05 -20.98
N SER A 279 7.53 3.33 -22.18
CA SER A 279 6.94 4.30 -23.13
C SER A 279 5.50 3.98 -23.52
N TRP A 280 5.07 2.72 -23.39
CA TRP A 280 3.71 2.25 -23.64
C TRP A 280 2.71 2.64 -22.52
N ILE A 281 3.21 3.05 -21.36
CA ILE A 281 2.41 3.47 -20.21
C ILE A 281 2.03 4.94 -20.40
N LYS A 282 0.73 5.22 -20.41
CA LYS A 282 0.18 6.54 -20.70
C LYS A 282 -0.83 6.95 -19.61
N PRO A 283 -0.52 7.96 -18.79
CA PRO A 283 -1.52 8.68 -18.02
C PRO A 283 -2.60 9.25 -18.95
N GLY A 284 -3.80 9.44 -18.42
CA GLY A 284 -4.92 9.91 -19.23
C GLY A 284 -6.20 10.13 -18.46
N LYS A 285 -7.19 10.67 -19.15
CA LYS A 285 -8.56 10.82 -18.61
C LYS A 285 -9.50 9.85 -19.30
N TYR A 286 -10.47 9.34 -18.57
CA TYR A 286 -11.44 8.40 -19.10
C TYR A 286 -12.86 8.72 -18.64
N VAL A 287 -13.84 8.17 -19.35
CA VAL A 287 -15.25 8.11 -18.94
C VAL A 287 -15.65 6.64 -18.87
N GLY A 288 -16.86 6.31 -18.41
CA GLY A 288 -17.26 4.91 -18.39
C GLY A 288 -18.76 4.64 -18.33
N ILE A 289 -19.12 3.49 -18.89
CA ILE A 289 -20.36 2.79 -18.57
C ILE A 289 -20.13 2.17 -17.19
N TRP A 290 -20.51 2.93 -16.16
CA TRP A 290 -20.19 2.63 -14.76
C TRP A 290 -21.22 3.23 -13.80
N TRP A 291 -21.30 4.57 -13.75
CA TRP A 291 -22.15 5.29 -12.81
C TRP A 291 -23.65 4.95 -12.95
N GLU A 292 -24.08 4.62 -14.17
CA GLU A 292 -25.46 4.20 -14.44
C GLU A 292 -25.86 2.91 -13.68
N MET A 293 -24.92 2.01 -13.42
CA MET A 293 -25.18 0.82 -12.59
C MET A 293 -25.24 1.16 -11.10
N HIS A 294 -24.34 2.02 -10.61
CA HIS A 294 -24.40 2.48 -9.21
C HIS A 294 -25.70 3.24 -8.90
N LEU A 295 -26.26 3.97 -9.86
CA LEU A 295 -27.56 4.64 -9.73
C LEU A 295 -28.77 3.71 -9.99
N ASN A 296 -28.58 2.43 -10.31
CA ASN A 296 -29.64 1.50 -10.73
C ASN A 296 -30.44 1.98 -11.95
N THR A 297 -29.86 2.82 -12.81
CA THR A 297 -30.49 3.18 -14.09
C THR A 297 -30.16 2.17 -15.20
N SER A 298 -29.13 1.36 -14.97
CA SER A 298 -28.71 0.23 -15.80
C SER A 298 -28.23 -0.93 -14.93
N THR A 299 -28.06 -2.11 -15.50
CA THR A 299 -27.56 -3.30 -14.83
C THR A 299 -26.21 -3.72 -15.39
N TRP A 300 -25.35 -4.31 -14.54
CA TRP A 300 -24.19 -5.06 -15.01
C TRP A 300 -24.60 -6.38 -15.67
N GLY A 301 -25.60 -7.06 -15.10
CA GLY A 301 -26.15 -8.29 -15.67
C GLY A 301 -26.96 -8.03 -16.95
N SER A 302 -27.12 -9.09 -17.74
CA SER A 302 -27.87 -9.07 -18.98
C SER A 302 -29.35 -8.77 -18.77
N GLY A 303 -30.00 -8.26 -19.81
CA GLY A 303 -31.43 -7.95 -19.81
C GLY A 303 -31.76 -6.60 -20.43
N PRO A 304 -33.01 -6.16 -20.36
CA PRO A 304 -33.46 -4.93 -21.03
C PRO A 304 -32.77 -3.63 -20.58
N GLN A 305 -32.13 -3.65 -19.40
CA GLN A 305 -31.43 -2.51 -18.80
C GLN A 305 -29.90 -2.70 -18.77
N HIS A 306 -29.37 -3.70 -19.47
CA HIS A 306 -27.94 -3.98 -19.50
C HIS A 306 -27.15 -2.76 -20.02
N GLY A 307 -26.19 -2.29 -19.22
CA GLY A 307 -25.40 -1.09 -19.54
C GLY A 307 -24.38 -1.33 -20.65
N ALA A 308 -23.65 -2.46 -20.60
CA ALA A 308 -22.58 -2.80 -21.53
C ALA A 308 -23.10 -3.38 -22.84
N THR A 309 -23.80 -2.54 -23.62
CA THR A 309 -24.17 -2.87 -24.99
C THR A 309 -23.22 -2.22 -25.99
N THR A 310 -23.10 -2.82 -27.18
CA THR A 310 -22.31 -2.25 -28.29
C THR A 310 -22.76 -0.83 -28.63
N ALA A 311 -24.07 -0.57 -28.60
CA ALA A 311 -24.63 0.74 -28.90
C ALA A 311 -24.28 1.79 -27.83
N ASN A 312 -24.41 1.45 -26.54
CA ASN A 312 -24.05 2.36 -25.46
C ASN A 312 -22.54 2.64 -25.45
N ALA A 313 -21.71 1.60 -25.66
CA ALA A 313 -20.26 1.77 -25.75
C ALA A 313 -19.85 2.73 -26.88
N LYS A 314 -20.43 2.60 -28.08
CA LYS A 314 -20.19 3.53 -29.18
C LYS A 314 -20.60 4.97 -28.84
N ARG A 315 -21.72 5.15 -28.15
CA ARG A 315 -22.17 6.48 -27.66
C ARG A 315 -21.15 7.11 -26.70
N TYR A 316 -20.63 6.34 -25.75
CA TYR A 316 -19.58 6.81 -24.84
C TYR A 316 -18.25 7.08 -25.58
N ILE A 317 -17.89 6.26 -26.57
CA ILE A 317 -16.70 6.48 -27.41
C ILE A 317 -16.83 7.78 -28.21
N ASP A 318 -18.00 8.05 -28.80
CA ASP A 318 -18.25 9.29 -29.53
C ASP A 318 -18.11 10.52 -28.61
N PHE A 319 -18.63 10.44 -27.38
CA PHE A 319 -18.45 11.47 -26.36
C PHE A 319 -16.97 11.63 -25.98
N ALA A 320 -16.28 10.53 -25.69
CA ALA A 320 -14.86 10.54 -25.33
C ALA A 320 -14.00 11.20 -26.42
N ALA A 321 -14.22 10.83 -27.68
CA ALA A 321 -13.53 11.41 -28.83
C ALA A 321 -13.84 12.90 -29.01
N GLN A 322 -15.10 13.30 -28.83
CA GLN A 322 -15.53 14.69 -28.97
C GLN A 322 -14.87 15.60 -27.92
N TYR A 323 -14.69 15.12 -26.69
CA TYR A 323 -14.22 15.93 -25.55
C TYR A 323 -12.78 15.64 -25.11
N GLY A 324 -12.05 14.81 -25.86
CA GLY A 324 -10.62 14.55 -25.64
C GLY A 324 -10.34 13.68 -24.40
N PHE A 325 -11.12 12.62 -24.21
CA PHE A 325 -10.83 11.55 -23.26
C PHE A 325 -10.10 10.40 -23.97
N ASP A 326 -9.13 9.81 -23.29
CA ASP A 326 -8.25 8.78 -23.84
C ASP A 326 -8.92 7.40 -23.89
N GLY A 327 -9.91 7.16 -23.03
CA GLY A 327 -10.56 5.86 -22.94
C GLY A 327 -11.97 5.84 -22.39
N VAL A 328 -12.63 4.70 -22.60
CA VAL A 328 -13.96 4.36 -22.09
C VAL A 328 -13.88 3.05 -21.30
N LEU A 329 -14.13 3.10 -20.00
CA LEU A 329 -14.36 1.93 -19.16
C LEU A 329 -15.75 1.33 -19.48
N VAL A 330 -15.83 0.00 -19.56
CA VAL A 330 -17.10 -0.71 -19.68
C VAL A 330 -17.13 -1.86 -18.69
N GLU A 331 -17.96 -1.72 -17.65
CA GLU A 331 -18.25 -2.83 -16.74
C GLU A 331 -19.53 -3.57 -17.15
N GLY A 332 -19.65 -4.85 -16.80
CA GLY A 332 -20.78 -5.68 -17.22
C GLY A 332 -20.59 -6.38 -18.58
N TRP A 333 -19.49 -6.13 -19.29
CA TRP A 333 -19.31 -6.61 -20.66
C TRP A 333 -19.24 -8.14 -20.81
N ASN A 334 -18.74 -8.85 -19.80
CA ASN A 334 -18.40 -10.26 -19.85
C ASN A 334 -19.43 -11.16 -19.15
N VAL A 335 -19.58 -12.41 -19.58
CA VAL A 335 -20.49 -13.36 -18.92
C VAL A 335 -20.08 -13.58 -17.45
N GLY A 336 -21.05 -13.48 -16.54
CA GLY A 336 -20.89 -13.77 -15.10
C GLY A 336 -21.63 -12.82 -14.17
N TRP A 337 -22.14 -11.69 -14.67
CA TRP A 337 -22.82 -10.66 -13.88
C TRP A 337 -24.30 -10.96 -13.55
N ASP A 338 -24.90 -11.98 -14.17
CA ASP A 338 -26.32 -12.29 -13.97
C ASP A 338 -26.61 -12.79 -12.55
N GLY A 339 -27.55 -12.13 -11.89
CA GLY A 339 -27.94 -12.43 -10.51
C GLY A 339 -27.09 -11.69 -9.49
N ASP A 340 -26.73 -12.37 -8.41
CA ASP A 340 -25.85 -11.82 -7.37
C ASP A 340 -24.38 -12.04 -7.73
N TRP A 341 -23.84 -11.12 -8.53
CA TRP A 341 -22.49 -11.19 -9.06
C TRP A 341 -21.39 -11.19 -7.98
N VAL A 342 -21.67 -10.65 -6.79
CA VAL A 342 -20.74 -10.67 -5.65
C VAL A 342 -20.60 -12.09 -5.12
N THR A 343 -21.71 -12.81 -4.96
CA THR A 343 -21.72 -14.18 -4.42
C THR A 343 -21.16 -15.22 -5.41
N TYR A 344 -21.29 -14.97 -6.71
CA TYR A 344 -20.97 -15.96 -7.77
C TYR A 344 -19.79 -15.57 -8.66
N GLY A 345 -18.74 -14.98 -8.07
CA GLY A 345 -17.52 -14.57 -8.81
C GLY A 345 -16.80 -15.71 -9.56
N ASP A 346 -17.06 -16.97 -9.21
CA ASP A 346 -16.56 -18.15 -9.91
C ASP A 346 -17.16 -18.35 -11.32
N ARG A 347 -18.23 -17.62 -11.65
CA ARG A 347 -18.89 -17.66 -12.97
C ARG A 347 -18.29 -16.68 -13.99
N PHE A 348 -17.47 -15.72 -13.56
CA PHE A 348 -16.88 -14.74 -14.47
C PHE A 348 -16.01 -15.40 -15.53
N GLN A 349 -16.24 -15.03 -16.79
CA GLN A 349 -15.44 -15.45 -17.95
C GLN A 349 -14.74 -14.24 -18.56
N PHE A 350 -13.42 -14.13 -18.37
CA PHE A 350 -12.66 -12.92 -18.74
C PHE A 350 -12.31 -12.82 -20.24
N THR A 351 -12.87 -13.70 -21.07
CA THR A 351 -12.69 -13.70 -22.54
C THR A 351 -14.00 -13.84 -23.31
N THR A 352 -15.14 -13.88 -22.62
CA THR A 352 -16.45 -14.17 -23.22
C THR A 352 -17.39 -12.99 -22.99
N PRO A 353 -17.65 -12.14 -24.00
CA PRO A 353 -18.61 -11.06 -23.87
C PRO A 353 -20.05 -11.57 -23.83
N TYR A 354 -20.98 -10.78 -23.28
CA TYR A 354 -22.41 -11.00 -23.49
C TYR A 354 -22.80 -10.82 -24.98
N PRO A 355 -23.90 -11.44 -25.46
CA PRO A 355 -24.29 -11.40 -26.87
C PRO A 355 -24.57 -10.00 -27.44
N ASP A 356 -24.90 -9.02 -26.61
CA ASP A 356 -25.17 -7.63 -26.97
C ASP A 356 -23.93 -6.71 -26.93
N PHE A 357 -22.77 -7.26 -26.57
CA PHE A 357 -21.48 -6.59 -26.56
C PHE A 357 -20.48 -7.21 -27.55
N ASP A 358 -20.47 -6.70 -28.78
CA ASP A 358 -19.43 -7.04 -29.76
C ASP A 358 -18.14 -6.29 -29.43
N ILE A 359 -17.33 -6.87 -28.55
CA ILE A 359 -16.08 -6.26 -28.09
C ILE A 359 -15.08 -6.00 -29.23
N LYS A 360 -15.08 -6.83 -30.29
CA LYS A 360 -14.19 -6.61 -31.44
C LYS A 360 -14.60 -5.34 -32.17
N GLU A 361 -15.89 -5.17 -32.41
CA GLU A 361 -16.44 -3.96 -33.01
C GLU A 361 -16.24 -2.73 -32.13
N VAL A 362 -16.42 -2.85 -30.82
CA VAL A 362 -16.20 -1.75 -29.86
C VAL A 362 -14.74 -1.30 -29.87
N CYS A 363 -13.77 -2.21 -29.75
CA CYS A 363 -12.35 -1.87 -29.81
C CYS A 363 -11.97 -1.24 -31.16
N ARG A 364 -12.43 -1.83 -32.27
CA ARG A 364 -12.20 -1.28 -33.62
C ARG A 364 -12.79 0.13 -33.75
N TYR A 365 -13.99 0.37 -33.21
CA TYR A 365 -14.64 1.67 -33.27
C TYR A 365 -13.90 2.71 -32.43
N ALA A 366 -13.48 2.34 -31.21
CA ALA A 366 -12.66 3.18 -30.34
C ALA A 366 -11.35 3.60 -31.03
N GLU A 367 -10.61 2.63 -31.59
CA GLU A 367 -9.34 2.90 -32.28
C GLU A 367 -9.52 3.87 -33.45
N ASN A 368 -10.56 3.69 -34.28
CA ASN A 368 -10.88 4.60 -35.39
C ASN A 368 -11.24 6.02 -34.93
N LYS A 369 -11.63 6.20 -33.67
CA LYS A 369 -11.96 7.49 -33.06
C LYS A 369 -10.80 8.07 -32.23
N GLY A 370 -9.66 7.39 -32.17
CA GLY A 370 -8.52 7.80 -31.34
C GLY A 370 -8.76 7.60 -29.84
N VAL A 371 -9.73 6.77 -29.47
CA VAL A 371 -10.09 6.41 -28.08
C VAL A 371 -9.71 4.95 -27.84
N ARG A 372 -9.60 4.53 -26.58
CA ARG A 372 -9.35 3.12 -26.22
C ARG A 372 -10.47 2.56 -25.36
N LEU A 373 -10.74 1.27 -25.49
CA LEU A 373 -11.48 0.57 -24.46
C LEU A 373 -10.56 0.39 -23.23
N ILE A 374 -11.07 0.71 -22.05
CA ILE A 374 -10.48 0.32 -20.78
C ILE A 374 -11.20 -0.95 -20.34
N GLY A 375 -10.44 -2.03 -20.20
CA GLY A 375 -10.98 -3.33 -19.83
C GLY A 375 -11.42 -3.36 -18.37
N HIS A 376 -12.29 -4.32 -18.05
CA HIS A 376 -12.73 -4.58 -16.68
C HIS A 376 -12.63 -6.06 -16.34
N HIS A 377 -12.05 -6.39 -15.18
CA HIS A 377 -11.95 -7.72 -14.59
C HIS A 377 -12.39 -7.69 -13.11
N GLU A 378 -13.70 -7.62 -12.87
CA GLU A 378 -14.25 -7.93 -11.53
C GLU A 378 -14.13 -9.42 -11.23
N THR A 379 -13.76 -9.76 -10.00
CA THR A 379 -13.55 -11.15 -9.60
C THR A 379 -14.61 -11.68 -8.63
N GLY A 380 -15.40 -10.83 -7.99
CA GLY A 380 -16.27 -11.19 -6.86
C GLY A 380 -15.46 -11.92 -5.77
N SER A 381 -14.22 -11.46 -5.53
CA SER A 381 -13.23 -12.13 -4.66
C SER A 381 -12.82 -13.56 -5.07
N ALA A 382 -13.26 -14.08 -6.22
CA ALA A 382 -12.95 -15.44 -6.69
C ALA A 382 -11.57 -15.53 -7.40
N VAL A 383 -10.50 -15.20 -6.69
CA VAL A 383 -9.15 -15.05 -7.26
C VAL A 383 -8.60 -16.30 -7.93
N LEU A 384 -8.96 -17.50 -7.45
CA LEU A 384 -8.56 -18.76 -8.11
C LEU A 384 -9.19 -18.92 -9.49
N ASN A 385 -10.42 -18.42 -9.68
CA ASN A 385 -11.06 -18.39 -11.00
C ASN A 385 -10.31 -17.42 -11.91
N TYR A 386 -10.01 -16.23 -11.41
CA TYR A 386 -9.28 -15.23 -12.17
C TYR A 386 -7.89 -15.71 -12.58
N GLU A 387 -7.09 -16.27 -11.66
CA GLU A 387 -5.75 -16.75 -11.96
C GLU A 387 -5.69 -17.84 -13.04
N ARG A 388 -6.70 -18.73 -13.11
CA ARG A 388 -6.78 -19.74 -14.18
C ARG A 388 -7.02 -19.15 -15.57
N GLN A 389 -7.62 -17.97 -15.62
CA GLN A 389 -7.99 -17.28 -16.86
C GLN A 389 -7.06 -16.12 -17.21
N MET A 390 -6.29 -15.60 -16.24
CA MET A 390 -5.57 -14.33 -16.29
C MET A 390 -4.68 -14.16 -17.53
N GLU A 391 -3.81 -15.14 -17.83
CA GLU A 391 -2.92 -15.06 -18.99
C GLU A 391 -3.72 -14.98 -20.30
N LYS A 392 -4.79 -15.78 -20.44
CA LYS A 392 -5.66 -15.76 -21.63
C LYS A 392 -6.46 -14.46 -21.72
N ALA A 393 -6.90 -13.92 -20.59
CA ALA A 393 -7.63 -12.67 -20.50
C ALA A 393 -6.77 -11.48 -20.95
N TYR A 394 -5.54 -11.38 -20.47
CA TYR A 394 -4.62 -10.33 -20.92
C TYR A 394 -4.17 -10.52 -22.36
N GLN A 395 -3.92 -11.75 -22.82
CA GLN A 395 -3.65 -12.00 -24.23
C GLN A 395 -4.84 -11.61 -25.12
N PHE A 396 -6.08 -11.83 -24.65
CA PHE A 396 -7.28 -11.43 -25.34
C PHE A 396 -7.38 -9.91 -25.48
N TYR A 397 -7.14 -9.17 -24.39
CA TYR A 397 -7.10 -7.71 -24.40
C TYR A 397 -5.97 -7.13 -25.24
N GLU A 398 -4.77 -7.70 -25.16
CA GLU A 398 -3.62 -7.29 -26.00
C GLU A 398 -3.95 -7.38 -27.48
N LYS A 399 -4.56 -8.49 -27.93
CA LYS A 399 -4.99 -8.70 -29.33
C LYS A 399 -6.05 -7.70 -29.79
N LEU A 400 -6.81 -7.13 -28.86
CA LEU A 400 -7.85 -6.15 -29.12
C LEU A 400 -7.37 -4.70 -28.94
N GLY A 401 -6.09 -4.49 -28.63
CA GLY A 401 -5.52 -3.16 -28.42
C GLY A 401 -5.90 -2.50 -27.08
N VAL A 402 -6.46 -3.25 -26.13
CA VAL A 402 -6.76 -2.76 -24.77
C VAL A 402 -5.44 -2.64 -23.99
N ARG A 403 -5.19 -1.47 -23.41
CA ARG A 403 -3.92 -1.13 -22.71
C ARG A 403 -4.08 -0.70 -21.26
N ALA A 404 -5.31 -0.68 -20.75
CA ALA A 404 -5.62 -0.42 -19.34
C ALA A 404 -6.74 -1.36 -18.91
N VAL A 405 -6.65 -1.88 -17.69
CA VAL A 405 -7.67 -2.76 -17.10
C VAL A 405 -7.93 -2.32 -15.67
N LYS A 406 -9.20 -2.06 -15.36
CA LYS A 406 -9.70 -1.99 -14.00
C LYS A 406 -9.92 -3.43 -13.48
N THR A 407 -9.29 -3.81 -12.38
CA THR A 407 -9.55 -5.08 -11.68
C THR A 407 -10.33 -4.82 -10.40
N GLY A 408 -11.22 -5.73 -10.00
CA GLY A 408 -11.98 -5.61 -8.74
C GLY A 408 -12.02 -6.92 -7.95
N TYR A 409 -12.19 -6.80 -6.64
CA TYR A 409 -12.16 -7.91 -5.68
C TYR A 409 -13.31 -7.82 -4.68
N VAL A 410 -14.49 -7.37 -5.10
CA VAL A 410 -15.61 -7.12 -4.19
C VAL A 410 -15.95 -8.36 -3.35
N GLY A 411 -15.93 -8.19 -2.03
CA GLY A 411 -16.23 -9.23 -1.06
C GLY A 411 -16.04 -8.74 0.38
N MET A 412 -16.75 -9.36 1.33
CA MET A 412 -16.68 -9.01 2.75
C MET A 412 -15.61 -9.84 3.45
N ASP A 413 -14.57 -9.19 3.96
CA ASP A 413 -13.41 -9.86 4.55
C ASP A 413 -13.73 -10.62 5.85
N PRO A 414 -13.10 -11.79 6.10
CA PRO A 414 -12.30 -12.58 5.15
C PRO A 414 -13.20 -13.40 4.19
N CYS A 415 -12.95 -13.30 2.88
CA CYS A 415 -13.73 -14.02 1.86
C CYS A 415 -12.92 -14.60 0.70
N ILE A 416 -11.62 -14.35 0.65
CA ILE A 416 -10.78 -14.80 -0.47
C ILE A 416 -10.56 -16.31 -0.36
N LYS A 417 -11.08 -17.07 -1.32
CA LYS A 417 -10.92 -18.54 -1.31
C LYS A 417 -9.50 -18.95 -1.71
N ARG A 418 -8.88 -19.79 -0.89
CA ARG A 418 -7.65 -20.54 -1.20
C ARG A 418 -7.90 -22.04 -1.02
N ILE A 419 -7.21 -22.87 -1.80
CA ILE A 419 -7.13 -24.31 -1.55
C ILE A 419 -5.79 -24.60 -0.87
N ASP A 420 -5.83 -25.23 0.31
CA ASP A 420 -4.62 -25.60 1.05
C ASP A 420 -3.97 -26.89 0.53
N GLU A 421 -2.85 -27.27 1.14
CA GLU A 421 -2.05 -28.44 0.75
C GLU A 421 -2.82 -29.77 0.91
N LYS A 422 -3.93 -29.77 1.64
CA LYS A 422 -4.83 -30.94 1.85
C LYS A 422 -6.03 -30.91 0.91
N GLY A 423 -6.14 -29.91 0.03
CA GLY A 423 -7.28 -29.74 -0.87
C GLY A 423 -8.51 -29.13 -0.19
N GLN A 424 -8.37 -28.53 0.99
CA GLN A 424 -9.48 -27.89 1.72
C GLN A 424 -9.58 -26.40 1.39
N GLU A 425 -10.81 -25.90 1.29
CA GLU A 425 -11.07 -24.47 1.11
C GLU A 425 -10.78 -23.71 2.41
N GLN A 426 -10.06 -22.61 2.27
CA GLN A 426 -9.68 -21.68 3.32
C GLN A 426 -10.09 -20.27 2.91
N LEU A 427 -10.39 -19.41 3.89
CA LEU A 427 -10.72 -18.00 3.66
C LEU A 427 -9.56 -17.12 4.10
N GLU A 428 -9.03 -16.35 3.15
CA GLU A 428 -7.94 -15.41 3.32
C GLU A 428 -8.47 -13.97 3.32
N TRP A 429 -7.64 -13.06 3.83
CA TRP A 429 -7.89 -11.62 3.80
C TRP A 429 -7.39 -10.99 2.51
N HIS A 430 -8.00 -9.88 2.09
CA HIS A 430 -7.48 -9.03 1.00
C HIS A 430 -6.05 -8.55 1.27
N HIS A 431 -5.66 -8.45 2.53
CA HIS A 431 -4.42 -7.78 2.95
C HIS A 431 -3.34 -8.77 3.47
N GLY A 432 -3.63 -10.08 3.47
CA GLY A 432 -2.68 -11.12 3.88
C GLY A 432 -1.63 -11.41 2.81
N GLN A 433 -0.56 -12.12 3.18
CA GLN A 433 0.54 -12.45 2.26
C GLN A 433 0.06 -13.20 1.00
N PHE A 434 -0.97 -14.05 1.12
CA PHE A 434 -1.58 -14.73 -0.03
C PHE A 434 -2.05 -13.74 -1.11
N MET A 435 -2.82 -12.73 -0.72
CA MET A 435 -3.33 -11.74 -1.66
C MET A 435 -2.25 -10.76 -2.12
N VAL A 436 -1.27 -10.40 -1.27
CA VAL A 436 -0.10 -9.63 -1.71
C VAL A 436 0.62 -10.33 -2.88
N ARG A 437 0.79 -11.66 -2.80
CA ARG A 437 1.34 -12.47 -3.92
C ARG A 437 0.43 -12.45 -5.15
N HIS A 438 -0.89 -12.54 -4.95
CA HIS A 438 -1.86 -12.46 -6.03
C HIS A 438 -1.78 -11.12 -6.80
N TYR A 439 -1.83 -9.98 -6.09
CA TYR A 439 -1.75 -8.67 -6.74
C TYR A 439 -0.42 -8.49 -7.49
N GLN A 440 0.69 -8.96 -6.93
CA GLN A 440 1.99 -8.94 -7.62
C GLN A 440 1.93 -9.74 -8.93
N LYS A 441 1.35 -10.94 -8.90
CA LYS A 441 1.15 -11.79 -10.09
C LYS A 441 0.29 -11.09 -11.15
N VAL A 442 -0.77 -10.39 -10.75
CA VAL A 442 -1.65 -9.61 -11.65
C VAL A 442 -0.86 -8.52 -12.36
N VAL A 443 -0.09 -7.72 -11.62
CA VAL A 443 0.71 -6.60 -12.15
C VAL A 443 1.81 -7.10 -13.10
N GLU A 444 2.54 -8.14 -12.71
CA GLU A 444 3.60 -8.73 -13.54
C GLU A 444 3.06 -9.35 -14.83
N THR A 445 1.93 -10.04 -14.74
CA THR A 445 1.29 -10.66 -15.90
C THR A 445 0.76 -9.59 -16.85
N ALA A 446 0.10 -8.55 -16.34
CA ALA A 446 -0.33 -7.41 -17.14
C ALA A 446 0.84 -6.71 -17.84
N ALA A 447 1.98 -6.55 -17.16
CA ALA A 447 3.16 -5.92 -17.74
C ALA A 447 3.73 -6.70 -18.95
N ARG A 448 3.69 -8.05 -18.92
CA ARG A 448 4.10 -8.88 -20.07
C ARG A 448 3.26 -8.64 -21.32
N HIS A 449 2.04 -8.15 -21.16
CA HIS A 449 1.10 -7.81 -22.25
C HIS A 449 1.01 -6.29 -22.50
N GLN A 450 1.88 -5.49 -21.87
CA GLN A 450 1.84 -4.03 -21.92
C GLN A 450 0.46 -3.46 -21.54
N ILE A 451 -0.07 -3.96 -20.42
CA ILE A 451 -1.34 -3.52 -19.83
C ILE A 451 -1.08 -2.79 -18.52
N MET A 452 -1.68 -1.60 -18.42
CA MET A 452 -1.77 -0.79 -17.22
C MET A 452 -2.89 -1.30 -16.31
N ILE A 453 -2.68 -1.23 -14.99
CA ILE A 453 -3.60 -1.71 -13.98
C ILE A 453 -4.10 -0.55 -13.13
N ASP A 454 -5.42 -0.51 -12.99
CA ASP A 454 -6.17 0.20 -11.97
C ASP A 454 -6.86 -0.86 -11.09
N ALA A 455 -6.58 -0.89 -9.79
CA ALA A 455 -7.10 -1.93 -8.90
C ALA A 455 -8.09 -1.39 -7.86
N HIS A 456 -9.33 -1.84 -7.93
CA HIS A 456 -10.34 -1.67 -6.89
C HIS A 456 -10.25 -2.85 -5.90
N GLU A 457 -10.77 -2.66 -4.67
CA GLU A 457 -10.54 -3.53 -3.49
C GLU A 457 -9.10 -4.05 -3.34
N PRO A 458 -8.07 -3.21 -3.51
CA PRO A 458 -6.70 -3.66 -3.65
C PRO A 458 -6.06 -3.95 -2.28
N ILE A 459 -4.81 -4.44 -2.29
CA ILE A 459 -3.88 -4.10 -1.21
C ILE A 459 -3.60 -2.59 -1.24
N LYS A 460 -3.43 -1.94 -0.07
CA LYS A 460 -3.01 -0.54 0.01
C LYS A 460 -1.73 -0.28 -0.80
N ASP A 461 -1.56 0.96 -1.27
CA ASP A 461 -0.32 1.34 -1.95
C ASP A 461 0.85 1.35 -0.96
N THR A 462 2.04 1.02 -1.45
CA THR A 462 3.30 1.05 -0.70
C THR A 462 4.47 1.53 -1.58
N GLY A 463 4.16 2.25 -2.68
CA GLY A 463 5.10 2.82 -3.62
C GLY A 463 5.57 1.91 -4.75
N LEU A 464 4.98 0.71 -4.89
CA LEU A 464 5.40 -0.28 -5.90
C LEU A 464 5.28 0.21 -7.34
N ARG A 465 4.54 1.30 -7.61
CA ARG A 465 4.54 2.00 -8.90
C ARG A 465 5.93 2.45 -9.36
N ARG A 466 6.91 2.63 -8.47
CA ARG A 466 8.30 2.88 -8.84
C ARG A 466 8.94 1.66 -9.51
N THR A 467 8.74 0.48 -8.92
CA THR A 467 9.28 -0.80 -9.39
C THR A 467 8.51 -1.32 -10.60
N TRP A 468 7.18 -1.16 -10.57
CA TRP A 468 6.22 -1.62 -11.56
C TRP A 468 5.35 -0.46 -12.05
N PRO A 469 5.85 0.39 -12.96
CA PRO A 469 5.13 1.59 -13.41
C PRO A 469 3.81 1.33 -14.14
N ASN A 470 3.46 0.07 -14.43
CA ASN A 470 2.14 -0.27 -14.98
C ASN A 470 1.05 -0.40 -13.90
N MET A 471 1.42 -0.42 -12.62
CA MET A 471 0.48 -0.24 -11.52
C MET A 471 0.18 1.25 -11.39
N MET A 472 -0.83 1.72 -12.14
CA MET A 472 -1.11 3.14 -12.34
C MET A 472 -1.76 3.75 -11.10
N THR A 473 -2.85 3.13 -10.67
CA THR A 473 -3.67 3.65 -9.58
C THR A 473 -4.46 2.51 -8.94
N ARG A 474 -5.15 2.82 -7.86
CA ARG A 474 -5.99 1.88 -7.13
C ARG A 474 -7.05 2.62 -6.33
N GLU A 475 -8.15 2.00 -5.96
CA GLU A 475 -9.13 2.64 -5.07
C GLU A 475 -8.67 2.56 -3.60
N GLY A 476 -9.01 1.50 -2.87
CA GLY A 476 -8.47 1.21 -1.54
C GLY A 476 -8.83 2.25 -0.47
N ALA A 477 -9.97 2.92 -0.63
CA ALA A 477 -10.65 3.81 0.30
C ALA A 477 -12.04 4.11 -0.29
N ARG A 478 -12.98 4.66 0.49
CA ARG A 478 -14.30 5.04 -0.07
C ARG A 478 -14.14 6.06 -1.21
N GLY A 479 -14.43 5.65 -2.44
CA GLY A 479 -14.49 6.51 -3.61
C GLY A 479 -15.84 7.21 -3.79
N GLN A 480 -16.06 7.73 -5.00
CA GLN A 480 -17.32 8.38 -5.39
C GLN A 480 -18.52 7.41 -5.36
N GLU A 481 -18.33 6.12 -5.60
CA GLU A 481 -19.41 5.13 -5.62
C GLU A 481 -20.28 5.15 -4.36
N TYR A 482 -19.67 5.35 -3.19
CA TYR A 482 -20.39 5.49 -1.92
C TYR A 482 -21.37 6.67 -1.90
N ASN A 483 -21.15 7.72 -2.70
CA ASN A 483 -22.11 8.82 -2.85
C ASN A 483 -23.39 8.38 -3.56
N ALA A 484 -23.37 7.31 -4.36
CA ALA A 484 -24.58 6.79 -5.00
C ALA A 484 -25.46 6.01 -4.05
N TRP A 485 -24.92 5.12 -3.20
CA TRP A 485 -25.73 4.07 -2.57
C TRP A 485 -25.51 3.87 -1.07
N ASP A 486 -24.58 4.58 -0.43
CA ASP A 486 -24.36 4.44 1.01
C ASP A 486 -25.63 4.78 1.81
N PRO A 487 -26.01 3.98 2.83
CA PRO A 487 -27.23 4.22 3.61
C PRO A 487 -27.29 5.57 4.35
N GLN A 488 -26.14 6.22 4.61
CA GLN A 488 -26.05 7.54 5.24
C GLN A 488 -26.13 8.70 4.23
N GLY A 489 -26.38 8.39 2.95
CA GLY A 489 -26.64 9.39 1.90
C GLY A 489 -25.40 9.88 1.15
N GLY A 490 -24.24 9.27 1.40
CA GLY A 490 -22.97 9.54 0.72
C GLY A 490 -21.83 9.86 1.68
N ASN A 491 -20.64 10.09 1.12
CA ASN A 491 -19.48 10.55 1.87
C ASN A 491 -19.75 11.95 2.47
N PRO A 492 -19.28 12.23 3.70
CA PRO A 492 -19.47 13.54 4.33
C PRO A 492 -18.54 14.60 3.70
N PRO A 493 -18.86 15.90 3.85
CA PRO A 493 -18.07 16.98 3.25
C PRO A 493 -16.58 17.01 3.61
N GLU A 494 -16.17 16.44 4.76
CA GLU A 494 -14.79 16.40 5.22
C GLU A 494 -13.95 15.28 4.59
N HIS A 495 -14.58 14.29 3.95
CA HIS A 495 -13.91 13.07 3.46
C HIS A 495 -12.73 13.39 2.56
N GLU A 496 -12.96 14.18 1.51
CA GLU A 496 -11.92 14.57 0.56
C GLU A 496 -10.90 15.57 1.12
N THR A 497 -11.13 16.11 2.33
CA THR A 497 -10.12 16.90 3.05
C THR A 497 -9.21 16.05 3.93
N ILE A 498 -9.59 14.81 4.22
CA ILE A 498 -8.81 13.86 5.03
C ILE A 498 -7.97 12.96 4.12
N LEU A 499 -8.51 12.50 2.99
CA LEU A 499 -7.81 11.59 2.05
C LEU A 499 -6.38 12.05 1.68
N PRO A 500 -6.09 13.35 1.39
CA PRO A 500 -4.73 13.83 1.10
C PRO A 500 -3.71 13.53 2.19
N PHE A 501 -4.15 13.51 3.45
CA PHE A 501 -3.28 13.35 4.62
C PHE A 501 -3.34 11.95 5.22
N THR A 502 -4.00 11.01 4.54
CA THR A 502 -4.09 9.60 4.95
C THR A 502 -3.92 8.69 3.73
N ARG A 503 -5.00 8.30 3.04
CA ARG A 503 -4.97 7.38 1.90
C ARG A 503 -3.97 7.80 0.82
N LEU A 504 -3.90 9.08 0.48
CA LEU A 504 -3.03 9.58 -0.59
C LEU A 504 -1.55 9.69 -0.18
N LEU A 505 -1.21 9.58 1.10
CA LEU A 505 0.18 9.43 1.55
C LEU A 505 0.78 8.09 1.11
N SER A 506 -0.07 7.10 0.79
CA SER A 506 0.39 5.80 0.27
C SER A 506 0.67 5.83 -1.24
N GLY A 507 -0.07 6.63 -2.02
CA GLY A 507 -0.02 6.64 -3.48
C GLY A 507 -1.33 7.10 -4.14
N PRO A 508 -1.39 7.11 -5.48
CA PRO A 508 -2.55 7.61 -6.24
C PRO A 508 -3.85 6.86 -5.91
N MET A 509 -4.98 7.54 -6.12
CA MET A 509 -6.32 6.99 -5.90
C MET A 509 -7.24 7.20 -7.10
N ASP A 510 -7.81 6.13 -7.64
CA ASP A 510 -8.94 6.22 -8.58
C ASP A 510 -10.23 6.57 -7.82
N PHE A 511 -10.39 7.83 -7.47
CA PHE A 511 -11.56 8.30 -6.70
C PHE A 511 -12.84 8.41 -7.53
N THR A 512 -12.71 8.47 -8.86
CA THR A 512 -13.77 8.76 -9.84
C THR A 512 -14.50 10.11 -9.61
N PRO A 513 -13.77 11.25 -9.64
CA PRO A 513 -14.36 12.59 -9.44
C PRO A 513 -15.25 13.00 -10.63
N GLY A 514 -15.90 14.17 -10.53
CA GLY A 514 -16.50 14.82 -11.70
C GLY A 514 -18.02 14.71 -11.83
N ILE A 515 -18.73 14.25 -10.79
CA ILE A 515 -20.20 14.16 -10.85
C ILE A 515 -20.83 15.55 -10.90
N PHE A 516 -21.44 15.90 -12.04
CA PHE A 516 -22.16 17.17 -12.20
C PHE A 516 -23.62 17.09 -11.76
N GLY A 517 -24.26 15.93 -11.99
CA GLY A 517 -25.60 15.65 -11.50
C GLY A 517 -25.56 15.29 -10.01
N LEU A 518 -25.47 16.29 -9.14
CA LEU A 518 -25.18 16.08 -7.71
C LEU A 518 -26.34 15.44 -6.92
N THR A 519 -27.55 15.41 -7.45
CA THR A 519 -28.75 14.86 -6.81
C THR A 519 -29.37 13.74 -7.64
N TYR A 520 -29.92 12.73 -6.98
CA TYR A 520 -30.44 11.52 -7.64
C TYR A 520 -31.94 11.29 -7.36
N GLU A 521 -32.73 12.37 -7.30
CA GLU A 521 -34.15 12.34 -6.86
C GLU A 521 -34.98 11.20 -7.46
N LYS A 522 -34.74 10.85 -8.74
CA LYS A 522 -35.47 9.79 -9.43
C LYS A 522 -34.93 8.39 -9.19
N ALA A 523 -33.62 8.25 -8.99
CA ALA A 523 -32.94 6.97 -8.97
C ALA A 523 -32.65 6.50 -7.54
N ARG A 524 -32.13 7.41 -6.70
CA ARG A 524 -31.74 7.17 -5.31
C ARG A 524 -31.99 8.44 -4.46
N PRO A 525 -33.24 8.76 -4.07
CA PRO A 525 -33.61 10.05 -3.47
C PRO A 525 -32.94 10.35 -2.12
N ASN A 526 -32.44 9.34 -1.42
CA ASN A 526 -31.76 9.51 -0.13
C ASN A 526 -30.24 9.70 -0.28
N ASN A 527 -29.72 9.68 -1.49
CA ASN A 527 -28.29 9.76 -1.80
C ASN A 527 -27.98 10.97 -2.67
N ARG A 528 -26.78 11.51 -2.50
CA ARG A 528 -26.27 12.61 -3.30
C ARG A 528 -24.74 12.68 -3.21
N VAL A 529 -24.12 13.45 -4.08
CA VAL A 529 -22.76 13.94 -3.81
C VAL A 529 -22.86 15.12 -2.83
N ASN A 530 -22.28 14.98 -1.64
CA ASN A 530 -22.28 16.02 -0.60
C ASN A 530 -21.19 17.08 -0.83
N THR A 531 -21.13 17.61 -2.05
CA THR A 531 -20.14 18.61 -2.47
C THR A 531 -20.80 19.68 -3.35
N THR A 532 -20.09 20.77 -3.61
CA THR A 532 -20.45 21.70 -4.69
C THR A 532 -19.86 21.21 -6.00
N LEU A 533 -20.41 21.70 -7.12
CA LEU A 533 -19.83 21.45 -8.44
C LEU A 533 -18.36 21.88 -8.53
N ALA A 534 -18.01 23.02 -7.95
CA ALA A 534 -16.63 23.52 -7.90
C ALA A 534 -15.69 22.58 -7.13
N LYS A 535 -16.17 21.94 -6.06
CA LYS A 535 -15.40 20.93 -5.33
C LYS A 535 -15.14 19.71 -6.22
N GLN A 536 -16.11 19.24 -7.00
CA GLN A 536 -15.87 18.14 -7.96
C GLN A 536 -14.80 18.47 -9.00
N LEU A 537 -14.75 19.71 -9.49
CA LEU A 537 -13.68 20.17 -10.39
C LEU A 537 -12.31 20.21 -9.69
N ALA A 538 -12.27 20.61 -8.41
CA ALA A 538 -11.02 20.67 -7.64
C ALA A 538 -10.40 19.28 -7.42
N LEU A 539 -11.20 18.21 -7.37
CA LEU A 539 -10.71 16.86 -7.09
C LEU A 539 -9.75 16.32 -8.16
N TYR A 540 -9.83 16.79 -9.41
CA TYR A 540 -8.86 16.46 -10.46
C TYR A 540 -7.42 16.90 -10.15
N VAL A 541 -7.25 17.86 -9.23
CA VAL A 541 -5.94 18.36 -8.78
C VAL A 541 -5.63 17.90 -7.36
N VAL A 542 -6.61 17.91 -6.46
CA VAL A 542 -6.43 17.56 -5.05
C VAL A 542 -6.20 16.05 -4.85
N ILE A 543 -6.91 15.21 -5.60
CA ILE A 543 -6.77 13.76 -5.54
C ILE A 543 -5.92 13.32 -6.73
N TYR A 544 -4.63 13.16 -6.49
CA TYR A 544 -3.70 12.73 -7.53
C TYR A 544 -3.98 11.29 -7.98
N SER A 545 -4.10 11.11 -9.30
CA SER A 545 -4.09 9.83 -10.00
C SER A 545 -3.62 10.04 -11.43
N PRO A 546 -2.78 9.16 -12.00
CA PRO A 546 -2.41 9.23 -13.41
C PRO A 546 -3.55 8.81 -14.36
N LEU A 547 -4.60 8.15 -13.83
CA LEU A 547 -5.84 7.84 -14.55
C LEU A 547 -6.99 8.54 -13.82
N GLN A 548 -7.67 9.46 -14.50
CA GLN A 548 -8.74 10.28 -13.91
C GLN A 548 -10.06 10.06 -14.65
N MET A 549 -11.09 9.62 -13.94
CA MET A 549 -12.44 9.48 -14.51
C MET A 549 -13.18 10.82 -14.58
N ALA A 550 -14.18 10.92 -15.44
CA ALA A 550 -15.19 11.98 -15.46
C ALA A 550 -16.62 11.45 -15.57
#